data_AF-A0AAD8K8Q4-F1
#
_entry.id   AF-A0AAD8K8Q4-F1
#
_cell.length_a   1.000
_cell.length_b   1.000
_cell.length_c   1.000
_cell.angle_alpha   90.00
_cell.angle_beta   90.00
_cell.angle_gamma   90.00
#
_symmetry.space_group_name_H-M   'P 1'
#
loop_
_entity.id
_entity.type
_entity.pdbx_description
1 polymer ?
#
loop_
_entity_poly.entity_id
_entity_poly.type
_entity_poly.pdbx_seq_one_letter_code
_entity_poly.pdbx_strand_id
1 'polypeptide(L)'
;MIQEKMSKNLMKIRRERVSFSASLPEDVQGVFADSECAVKYSSHPLQDIRKSILEMIRYTKVEDWNDIEELIYCYVALNSPETHIYIKDAFLGLSSMLYNVHYRTDQC
;
A
#
# COMPACT_ATOMS: atom_id res chain seq x y z
N MET A 1 -20.67 21.17 18.16
CA MET A 1 -20.84 19.70 18.15
C MET A 1 -21.33 19.12 16.81
N ILE A 2 -22.31 19.72 16.12
CA ILE A 2 -22.87 19.16 14.86
C ILE A 2 -21.93 19.30 13.65
N GLN A 3 -21.27 20.45 13.48
CA GLN A 3 -20.32 20.72 12.37
C GLN A 3 -19.13 19.74 12.38
N GLU A 4 -18.53 19.55 13.55
CA GLU A 4 -17.40 18.63 13.75
C GLU A 4 -17.80 17.17 13.46
N LYS A 5 -19.03 16.78 13.82
CA LYS A 5 -19.56 15.43 13.60
C LYS A 5 -19.82 15.16 12.11
N MET A 6 -20.31 16.16 11.35
CA MET A 6 -20.45 16.07 9.89
C MET A 6 -19.10 15.96 9.18
N SER A 7 -18.10 16.75 9.58
CA SER A 7 -16.74 16.67 9.03
C SER A 7 -16.12 15.28 9.28
N LYS A 8 -16.22 14.77 10.51
CA LYS A 8 -15.76 13.41 10.86
C LYS A 8 -16.49 12.32 10.05
N ASN A 9 -17.79 12.46 9.81
CA ASN A 9 -18.57 11.51 9.02
C ASN A 9 -18.18 11.53 7.53
N LEU A 10 -18.00 12.72 6.93
CA LEU A 10 -17.51 12.87 5.56
C LEU A 10 -16.10 12.30 5.38
N MET A 11 -15.20 12.52 6.36
CA MET A 11 -13.86 11.92 6.36
C MET A 11 -13.91 10.40 6.50
N LYS A 12 -14.83 9.87 7.31
CA LYS A 12 -15.06 8.42 7.44
C LYS A 12 -15.57 7.82 6.12
N ILE A 13 -16.59 8.43 5.51
CA ILE A 13 -17.14 8.01 4.22
C ILE A 13 -16.06 8.06 3.12
N ARG A 14 -15.21 9.10 3.10
CA ARG A 14 -14.07 9.17 2.17
C ARG A 14 -13.06 8.05 2.39
N ARG A 15 -12.74 7.69 3.63
CA ARG A 15 -11.83 6.55 3.94
C ARG A 15 -12.38 5.20 3.52
N GLU A 16 -13.70 5.05 3.46
CA GLU A 16 -14.38 3.78 3.12
C GLU A 16 -14.66 3.63 1.62
N ARG A 17 -14.50 4.70 0.81
CA ARG A 17 -14.68 4.59 -0.64
C ARG A 17 -13.47 3.94 -1.29
N VAL A 18 -13.72 2.75 -1.83
CA VAL A 18 -12.84 2.05 -2.76
C VAL A 18 -13.47 2.15 -4.15
N SER A 19 -12.68 2.49 -5.17
CA SER A 19 -13.09 2.41 -6.58
C SER A 19 -12.12 1.55 -7.38
N PHE A 20 -12.62 0.81 -8.37
CA PHE A 20 -11.81 -0.06 -9.24
C PHE A 20 -11.55 0.60 -10.60
N SER A 21 -11.29 1.92 -10.57
CA SER A 21 -11.17 2.75 -11.77
C SER A 21 -9.73 2.84 -12.29
N ALA A 22 -8.78 2.19 -11.63
CA ALA A 22 -7.39 2.17 -12.03
C ALA A 22 -7.08 0.84 -12.74
N SER A 23 -6.15 0.91 -13.69
CA SER A 23 -5.65 -0.25 -14.42
C SER A 23 -4.13 -0.24 -14.34
N LEU A 24 -3.55 -1.43 -14.26
CA LEU A 24 -2.10 -1.57 -14.29
C LEU A 24 -1.52 -1.05 -15.62
N PRO A 25 -0.27 -0.56 -15.60
CA PRO A 25 0.49 -0.39 -16.83
C PRO A 25 0.54 -1.68 -17.65
N GLU A 26 0.54 -1.55 -18.98
CA GLU A 26 0.52 -2.70 -19.91
C GLU A 26 1.79 -3.57 -19.82
N ASP A 27 2.88 -3.01 -19.30
CA ASP A 27 4.17 -3.67 -19.16
C ASP A 27 4.34 -4.41 -17.84
N VAL A 28 3.33 -4.42 -16.97
CA VAL A 28 3.37 -5.19 -15.72
C VAL A 28 3.36 -6.68 -16.00
N GLN A 29 4.30 -7.40 -15.36
CA GLN A 29 4.52 -8.82 -15.59
C GLN A 29 4.37 -9.66 -14.31
N GLY A 30 4.54 -10.97 -14.47
CA GLY A 30 4.62 -11.91 -13.36
C GLY A 30 3.31 -12.04 -12.59
N VAL A 31 3.40 -12.17 -11.27
CA VAL A 31 2.27 -12.47 -10.38
C VAL A 31 1.23 -11.35 -10.30
N PHE A 32 1.52 -10.16 -10.85
CA PHE A 32 0.63 -9.00 -10.76
C PHE A 32 -0.14 -8.70 -12.05
N ALA A 33 0.21 -9.28 -13.20
CA ALA A 33 -0.35 -8.92 -14.51
C ALA A 33 -1.89 -8.93 -14.59
N ASP A 34 -2.54 -9.86 -13.88
CA ASP A 34 -4.00 -10.01 -13.86
C ASP A 34 -4.66 -9.40 -12.60
N SER A 35 -3.99 -8.47 -11.90
CA SER A 35 -4.51 -7.89 -10.65
C SER A 35 -5.50 -6.77 -10.88
N GLU A 36 -6.59 -6.76 -10.11
CA GLU A 36 -7.52 -5.63 -10.04
C GLU A 36 -6.97 -4.53 -9.12
N CYS A 37 -7.00 -3.29 -9.61
CA CYS A 37 -6.47 -2.14 -8.88
C CYS A 37 -7.58 -1.36 -8.16
N ALA A 38 -7.48 -1.33 -6.83
CA ALA A 38 -8.35 -0.56 -5.96
C ALA A 38 -7.74 0.82 -5.64
N VAL A 39 -8.48 1.88 -5.93
CA VAL A 39 -8.16 3.26 -5.55
C VAL A 39 -8.87 3.58 -4.25
N LYS A 40 -8.14 4.13 -3.28
CA LYS A 40 -8.65 4.50 -1.97
C LYS A 40 -8.19 5.90 -1.58
N TYR A 41 -9.10 6.72 -1.08
CA TYR A 41 -8.73 7.97 -0.43
C TYR A 41 -8.22 7.72 0.98
N SER A 42 -7.00 8.14 1.28
CA SER A 42 -6.38 7.97 2.60
C SER A 42 -6.14 9.31 3.30
N SER A 43 -6.36 9.34 4.62
CA SER A 43 -5.85 10.42 5.48
C SER A 43 -4.47 10.11 6.07
N HIS A 44 -3.99 8.88 5.89
CA HIS A 44 -2.79 8.32 6.49
C HIS A 44 -2.05 7.51 5.42
N PRO A 45 -1.63 8.17 4.31
CA PRO A 45 -1.15 7.49 3.11
C PRO A 45 0.03 6.57 3.39
N LEU A 46 0.98 6.99 4.24
CA LEU A 46 2.11 6.16 4.66
C LEU A 46 1.66 4.84 5.32
N GLN A 47 0.76 4.90 6.30
CA GLN A 47 0.31 3.72 7.03
C GLN A 47 -0.51 2.78 6.14
N ASP A 48 -1.39 3.36 5.31
CA ASP A 48 -2.26 2.59 4.42
C ASP A 48 -1.46 1.92 3.29
N ILE A 49 -0.53 2.62 2.64
CA ILE A 49 0.34 2.07 1.59
C ILE A 49 1.25 0.97 2.16
N ARG A 50 1.86 1.21 3.33
CA ARG A 50 2.70 0.19 3.97
C ARG A 50 1.90 -1.08 4.28
N LYS A 51 0.66 -0.92 4.76
CA LYS A 51 -0.22 -2.05 5.04
C LYS A 51 -0.57 -2.79 3.74
N SER A 52 -0.92 -2.06 2.67
CA SER A 52 -1.31 -2.67 1.40
C SER A 52 -0.15 -3.39 0.71
N ILE A 53 1.09 -2.85 0.76
CA ILE A 53 2.29 -3.56 0.25
C ILE A 53 2.48 -4.88 1.00
N LEU A 54 2.40 -4.85 2.34
CA LEU A 54 2.58 -6.06 3.15
C LEU A 54 1.47 -7.10 2.92
N GLU A 55 0.23 -6.65 2.71
CA GLU A 55 -0.89 -7.52 2.36
C GLU A 55 -0.69 -8.16 0.97
N MET A 56 -0.22 -7.40 -0.02
CA MET A 56 0.08 -7.93 -1.35
C MET A 56 1.20 -8.96 -1.31
N ILE A 57 2.33 -8.67 -0.67
CA ILE A 57 3.46 -9.62 -0.51
C ILE A 57 2.98 -10.94 0.08
N ARG A 58 2.13 -10.89 1.11
CA ARG A 58 1.58 -12.10 1.76
C ARG A 58 0.58 -12.85 0.88
N TYR A 59 -0.25 -12.12 0.13
CA TYR A 59 -1.30 -12.70 -0.69
C TYR A 59 -0.73 -13.37 -1.95
N THR A 60 0.12 -12.66 -2.69
CA THR A 60 0.74 -13.18 -3.92
C THR A 60 1.93 -14.09 -3.64
N LYS A 61 2.40 -14.16 -2.38
CA LYS A 61 3.57 -14.94 -1.96
C LYS A 61 4.80 -14.57 -2.78
N VAL A 62 5.10 -13.27 -2.82
CA VAL A 62 6.33 -12.77 -3.43
C VAL A 62 7.52 -13.44 -2.76
N GLU A 63 8.37 -14.12 -3.55
CA GLU A 63 9.52 -14.88 -3.06
C GLU A 63 10.86 -14.28 -3.50
N ASP A 64 10.89 -13.40 -4.52
CA ASP A 64 12.11 -12.79 -5.03
C ASP A 64 12.06 -11.26 -5.14
N TRP A 65 13.22 -10.67 -5.47
CA TRP A 65 13.37 -9.22 -5.59
C TRP A 65 12.70 -8.62 -6.82
N ASN A 66 12.54 -9.38 -7.90
CA ASN A 66 11.91 -8.88 -9.13
C ASN A 66 10.42 -8.66 -8.89
N ASP A 67 9.75 -9.59 -8.22
CA ASP A 67 8.36 -9.45 -7.80
C ASP A 67 8.17 -8.26 -6.84
N ILE A 68 9.12 -8.03 -5.91
CA ILE A 68 9.06 -6.84 -5.04
C ILE A 68 9.22 -5.56 -5.87
N GLU A 69 10.16 -5.52 -6.80
CA GLU A 69 10.38 -4.36 -7.67
C GLU A 69 9.13 -4.07 -8.51
N GLU A 70 8.54 -5.09 -9.12
CA GLU A 70 7.31 -5.01 -9.91
C GLU A 70 6.12 -4.49 -9.08
N LEU A 71 5.99 -4.98 -7.84
CA LEU A 71 4.98 -4.49 -6.90
C LEU A 71 5.15 -3.00 -6.63
N ILE A 72 6.38 -2.55 -6.35
CA ILE A 72 6.65 -1.13 -6.08
C ILE A 72 6.45 -0.28 -7.33
N TYR A 73 6.83 -0.78 -8.51
CA TYR A 73 6.56 -0.15 -9.79
C TYR A 73 5.07 0.12 -9.97
N CYS A 74 4.21 -0.88 -9.71
CA CYS A 74 2.75 -0.73 -9.77
C CYS A 74 2.27 0.43 -8.87
N TYR A 75 2.73 0.52 -7.62
CA TYR A 75 2.35 1.62 -6.73
C TYR A 75 2.81 2.99 -7.26
N VAL A 76 4.02 3.09 -7.81
CA VAL A 76 4.54 4.34 -8.37
C VAL A 76 3.73 4.77 -9.59
N ALA A 77 3.39 3.82 -10.48
CA ALA A 77 2.64 4.10 -11.71
C ALA A 77 1.17 4.47 -11.44
N LEU A 78 0.53 3.85 -10.44
CA LEU A 78 -0.88 4.08 -10.11
C LEU A 78 -1.12 5.33 -9.26
N ASN A 79 -0.07 5.96 -8.71
CA ASN A 79 -0.18 7.09 -7.80
C ASN A 79 0.52 8.34 -8.33
N SER A 80 -0.01 9.50 -7.96
CA SER A 80 0.59 10.79 -8.33
C SER A 80 1.97 11.00 -7.69
N PRO A 81 2.84 11.85 -8.26
CA PRO A 81 4.19 12.10 -7.76
C PRO A 81 4.25 12.53 -6.28
N GLU A 82 3.24 13.25 -5.79
CA GLU A 82 3.16 13.67 -4.39
C GLU A 82 3.04 12.48 -3.42
N THR A 83 2.56 11.34 -3.90
CA THR A 83 2.38 10.12 -3.12
C THR A 83 3.67 9.28 -3.06
N HIS A 84 4.61 9.49 -3.98
CA HIS A 84 5.83 8.67 -4.12
C HIS A 84 6.71 8.69 -2.86
N ILE A 85 6.75 9.80 -2.12
CA ILE A 85 7.47 9.86 -0.84
C ILE A 85 6.92 8.85 0.17
N TYR A 86 5.59 8.69 0.24
CA TYR A 86 4.95 7.74 1.14
C TYR A 86 5.18 6.30 0.70
N ILE A 87 5.24 6.04 -0.61
CA ILE A 87 5.57 4.70 -1.16
C ILE A 87 6.98 4.30 -0.75
N LYS A 88 7.95 5.21 -0.96
CA LYS A 88 9.34 5.00 -0.57
C LYS A 88 9.48 4.74 0.93
N ASP A 89 8.89 5.59 1.76
CA ASP A 89 8.97 5.48 3.22
C ASP A 89 8.24 4.21 3.73
N ALA A 90 7.10 3.87 3.12
CA ALA A 90 6.38 2.64 3.43
C ALA A 90 7.24 1.41 3.15
N PHE A 91 7.84 1.34 1.96
CA PHE A 91 8.70 0.24 1.54
C PHE A 91 9.93 0.10 2.45
N LEU A 92 10.68 1.19 2.68
CA LEU A 92 11.84 1.18 3.58
C LEU A 92 11.44 0.80 5.01
N GLY A 93 10.26 1.22 5.46
CA GLY A 93 9.72 0.88 6.77
C GLY A 93 9.42 -0.61 6.97
N LEU A 94 9.17 -1.38 5.91
CA LEU A 94 8.96 -2.84 6.02
C LEU A 94 10.22 -3.56 6.51
N SER A 95 11.40 -3.13 6.05
CA SER A 95 12.68 -3.69 6.49
C SER A 95 12.84 -3.56 8.02
N SER A 96 12.51 -2.39 8.56
CA SER A 96 12.57 -2.13 10.01
C SER A 96 11.63 -3.04 10.81
N MET A 97 10.46 -3.41 10.26
CA MET A 97 9.55 -4.33 10.94
C MET A 97 10.11 -5.75 10.98
N LEU A 98 10.73 -6.21 9.90
CA LEU A 98 11.34 -7.55 9.86
C LEU A 98 12.52 -7.67 10.83
N TYR A 99 13.39 -6.66 10.92
CA TYR A 99 14.45 -6.63 11.93
C TYR A 99 13.91 -6.67 13.37
N ASN A 100 12.84 -5.92 13.65
CA ASN A 100 12.24 -5.88 14.98
C ASN A 100 11.47 -7.17 15.34
N VAL A 101 10.93 -7.89 14.35
CA VAL A 101 10.30 -9.20 14.55
C VAL A 101 11.37 -10.26 14.85
N HIS A 102 12.45 -10.31 14.08
CA HIS A 102 13.57 -11.24 14.34
C HIS A 102 14.21 -11.01 15.72
N TYR A 103 14.49 -9.75 16.08
CA TYR A 103 15.06 -9.43 17.39
C TYR A 103 14.16 -9.86 18.56
N ARG A 104 12.84 -9.86 18.37
CA ARG A 104 11.87 -10.24 19.40
C ARG A 104 11.68 -11.75 19.51
N THR A 105 11.86 -12.52 18.43
CA THR A 105 11.82 -13.99 18.46
C THR A 105 13.09 -14.60 19.05
N ASP A 106 14.24 -13.93 18.89
CA ASP A 106 15.54 -14.40 19.40
C ASP A 106 15.74 -14.14 20.91
N GLN A 107 14.77 -13.50 21.57
CA GLN A 107 14.75 -13.21 23.02
C GLN A 107 13.72 -14.05 23.80
N CYS A 108 13.03 -14.98 23.16
CA CYS A 108 12.10 -15.91 23.82
C CYS A 108 12.69 -17.31 23.97
#